data_AF-A0AB74KPH0-F1
#
_entry.id   AF-A0AB74KPH0-F1
#
_cell.length_a   1.000
_cell.length_b   1.000
_cell.length_c   1.000
_cell.angle_alpha   90.00
_cell.angle_beta   90.00
_cell.angle_gamma   90.00
#
_symmetry.space_group_name_H-M   'P 1'
#
loop_
_entity.id
_entity.type
_entity.pdbx_description
1 polymer ?
#
loop_
_entity_poly.entity_id
_entity_poly.type
_entity_poly.pdbx_seq_one_letter_code
_entity_poly.pdbx_strand_id
1 'polypeptide(L)'
;MSLFQPTPQQPHTYQQEFVEEQIVQAPEQQVTAIAPVINKQVAEVNSYSSAAVSKSELEQQIAELKLQVENQQAVIASYRSSAIPPQQIDSHLDELYTLLEEQSRDEAWAYQVETAMSDFLIMADLPVQPQLSVSTCKSSVCQFKLLQPEDVDDLPSHYWRNMTDKMMEQSWWKQFKFTSTTSSDDSLTIIASTE
;
A
#
# COMPACT_ATOMS: atom_id res chain seq x y z
N MET A 1 5.60 65.82 12.31
CA MET A 1 6.04 64.41 12.29
C MET A 1 5.59 63.75 13.60
N SER A 2 4.59 62.89 13.55
CA SER A 2 4.41 61.78 14.49
C SER A 2 3.26 60.91 13.99
N LEU A 3 3.55 59.62 13.97
CA LEU A 3 2.79 58.54 13.37
C LEU A 3 1.76 58.00 14.38
N PHE A 4 0.67 57.51 13.79
CA PHE A 4 -0.39 56.65 14.30
C PHE A 4 -0.18 55.89 15.63
N GLN A 5 -1.20 56.00 16.50
CA GLN A 5 -1.93 54.92 17.18
C GLN A 5 -3.12 55.57 17.92
N PRO A 6 -4.34 54.96 17.97
CA PRO A 6 -4.61 53.73 18.72
C PRO A 6 -5.63 52.78 18.01
N THR A 7 -5.72 51.47 18.30
CA THR A 7 -6.60 50.92 19.34
C THR A 7 -6.44 49.38 19.41
N PRO A 8 -6.68 48.76 20.58
CA PRO A 8 -6.82 47.32 20.77
C PRO A 8 -8.30 46.91 20.75
N GLN A 9 -8.68 45.81 20.09
CA GLN A 9 -9.96 45.13 20.34
C GLN A 9 -9.85 43.61 20.27
N GLN A 10 -10.56 43.01 21.22
CA GLN A 10 -10.65 41.61 21.64
C GLN A 10 -11.73 40.84 20.82
N PRO A 11 -12.09 39.59 21.15
CA PRO A 11 -12.39 38.52 20.20
C PRO A 11 -13.86 38.45 19.77
N HIS A 12 -14.14 37.86 18.61
CA HIS A 12 -15.50 37.47 18.22
C HIS A 12 -15.63 35.95 18.05
N THR A 13 -16.41 35.38 18.96
CA THR A 13 -17.14 34.12 18.85
C THR A 13 -18.16 34.20 17.71
N TYR A 14 -18.25 33.18 16.85
CA TYR A 14 -19.48 32.84 16.13
C TYR A 14 -19.63 31.32 16.04
N GLN A 15 -20.76 30.82 16.54
CA GLN A 15 -21.23 29.45 16.41
C GLN A 15 -22.17 29.29 15.19
N GLN A 16 -22.04 28.12 14.57
CA GLN A 16 -23.04 27.26 13.90
C GLN A 16 -24.16 27.87 13.03
N GLU A 17 -24.21 27.40 11.78
CA GLU A 17 -25.47 27.17 11.07
C GLU A 17 -25.45 25.76 10.46
N PHE A 18 -26.30 24.88 11.00
CA PHE A 18 -26.67 23.57 10.47
C PHE A 18 -27.90 23.80 9.60
N VAL A 19 -27.89 23.32 8.35
CA VAL A 19 -29.12 23.15 7.57
C VAL A 19 -29.16 21.71 7.04
N GLU A 20 -30.14 20.99 7.54
CA GLU A 20 -30.62 19.68 7.13
C GLU A 20 -31.75 19.90 6.10
N GLU A 21 -31.71 19.24 4.93
CA GLU A 21 -32.91 18.64 4.31
C GLU A 21 -32.54 17.62 3.20
N GLN A 22 -33.52 16.78 2.88
CA GLN A 22 -33.45 15.36 2.55
C GLN A 22 -33.48 14.99 1.04
N ILE A 23 -32.81 13.86 0.74
CA ILE A 23 -33.22 12.68 -0.08
C ILE A 23 -33.73 12.89 -1.53
N VAL A 24 -32.99 12.34 -2.51
CA VAL A 24 -33.53 11.45 -3.58
C VAL A 24 -32.50 10.34 -3.93
N GLN A 25 -33.04 9.14 -4.13
CA GLN A 25 -32.49 7.77 -4.27
C GLN A 25 -31.65 7.48 -5.54
N ALA A 26 -30.53 6.74 -5.41
CA ALA A 26 -30.26 5.33 -5.85
C ALA A 26 -29.74 5.14 -7.31
N PRO A 27 -29.01 4.05 -7.66
CA PRO A 27 -28.75 2.83 -6.90
C PRO A 27 -27.28 2.41 -6.73
N GLU A 28 -27.13 1.48 -5.78
CA GLU A 28 -25.93 0.82 -5.27
C GLU A 28 -25.33 -0.16 -6.29
N GLN A 29 -24.00 -0.12 -6.47
CA GLN A 29 -23.23 -1.26 -6.97
C GLN A 29 -22.55 -1.95 -5.79
N GLN A 30 -23.15 -3.05 -5.35
CA GLN A 30 -22.57 -4.02 -4.42
C GLN A 30 -21.29 -4.60 -5.01
N VAL A 31 -20.14 -4.19 -4.48
CA VAL A 31 -18.91 -4.99 -4.56
C VAL A 31 -19.00 -5.99 -3.41
N THR A 32 -19.43 -7.21 -3.72
CA THR A 32 -19.49 -8.32 -2.77
C THR A 32 -18.07 -8.67 -2.35
N ALA A 33 -17.61 -8.11 -1.24
CA ALA A 33 -16.45 -8.61 -0.51
C ALA A 33 -16.80 -10.02 0.01
N ILE A 34 -16.22 -11.04 -0.59
CA ILE A 34 -16.40 -12.42 -0.14
C ILE A 34 -15.49 -12.62 1.07
N ALA A 35 -16.02 -12.34 2.26
CA ALA A 35 -15.37 -12.71 3.51
C ALA A 35 -15.32 -14.25 3.63
N PRO A 36 -14.21 -14.85 4.12
CA PRO A 36 -14.16 -16.28 4.35
C PRO A 36 -15.08 -16.64 5.52
N VAL A 37 -16.14 -17.39 5.26
CA VAL A 37 -17.02 -17.94 6.28
C VAL A 37 -16.27 -19.07 7.00
N ILE A 38 -15.68 -18.75 8.15
CA ILE A 38 -15.23 -19.77 9.11
C ILE A 38 -16.48 -20.32 9.80
N ASN A 39 -17.10 -21.35 9.21
CA ASN A 39 -18.19 -22.07 9.86
C ASN A 39 -17.62 -22.96 10.98
N LYS A 40 -17.52 -22.38 12.18
CA LYS A 40 -17.28 -23.12 13.42
C LYS A 40 -18.60 -23.67 13.93
N GLN A 41 -19.06 -24.79 13.39
CA GLN A 41 -20.10 -25.61 14.01
C GLN A 41 -19.44 -26.77 14.74
N VAL A 42 -19.18 -26.55 16.03
CA VAL A 42 -19.04 -27.64 17.00
C VAL A 42 -20.46 -27.97 17.43
N ALA A 43 -21.07 -28.95 16.78
CA ALA A 43 -22.33 -29.54 17.21
C ALA A 43 -22.08 -30.97 17.67
N GLU A 44 -22.76 -31.31 18.76
CA GLU A 44 -22.52 -32.42 19.65
C GLU A 44 -22.54 -33.80 19.00
N VAL A 45 -21.67 -34.66 19.55
CA VAL A 45 -21.60 -36.10 19.28
C VAL A 45 -22.79 -36.78 19.97
N ASN A 46 -23.84 -37.12 19.20
CA ASN A 46 -24.56 -38.40 19.29
C ASN A 46 -25.86 -38.36 18.47
N SER A 47 -25.78 -38.84 17.24
CA SER A 47 -26.78 -39.77 16.71
C SER A 47 -26.17 -40.45 15.49
N TYR A 48 -26.10 -41.78 15.52
CA TYR A 48 -25.78 -42.59 14.34
C TYR A 48 -26.94 -42.44 13.33
N SER A 49 -26.91 -41.35 12.57
CA SER A 49 -27.63 -41.24 11.31
C SER A 49 -26.58 -41.34 10.22
N SER A 50 -26.39 -42.54 9.70
CA SER A 50 -25.75 -42.74 8.40
C SER A 50 -26.60 -42.02 7.35
N ALA A 51 -26.38 -40.72 7.19
CA ALA A 51 -26.76 -40.02 5.98
C ALA A 51 -25.89 -40.68 4.90
N ALA A 52 -26.47 -41.64 4.18
CA ALA A 52 -25.90 -42.17 2.98
C ALA A 52 -25.81 -40.98 2.02
N VAL A 53 -24.67 -40.27 2.05
CA VAL A 53 -24.32 -39.27 1.05
C VAL A 53 -24.50 -39.99 -0.27
N SER A 54 -25.51 -39.58 -1.02
CA SER A 54 -25.85 -40.27 -2.25
C SER A 54 -24.65 -40.13 -3.19
N LYS A 55 -24.37 -41.16 -3.98
CA LYS A 55 -23.25 -41.16 -4.94
C LYS A 55 -23.24 -39.87 -5.78
N SER A 56 -24.43 -39.36 -6.11
CA SER A 56 -24.67 -38.09 -6.80
C SER A 56 -24.14 -36.87 -6.04
N GLU A 57 -24.43 -36.73 -4.75
CA GLU A 57 -23.94 -35.60 -3.93
C GLU A 57 -22.43 -35.64 -3.78
N LEU A 58 -21.84 -36.84 -3.72
CA LEU A 58 -20.38 -37.00 -3.66
C LEU A 58 -19.71 -36.65 -5.00
N GLU A 59 -20.30 -37.07 -6.12
CA GLU A 59 -19.84 -36.70 -7.47
C GLU A 59 -19.90 -35.18 -7.69
N GLN A 60 -20.96 -34.53 -7.17
CA GLN A 60 -21.12 -33.08 -7.24
C GLN A 60 -20.08 -32.33 -6.39
N GLN A 61 -19.79 -32.81 -5.16
CA GLN A 61 -18.71 -32.27 -4.33
C GLN A 61 -17.33 -32.44 -4.98
N ILE A 62 -17.06 -33.58 -5.63
CA ILE A 62 -15.80 -33.80 -6.34
C ILE A 62 -15.67 -32.83 -7.54
N ALA A 63 -16.75 -32.58 -8.27
CA ALA A 63 -16.76 -31.65 -9.38
C ALA A 63 -16.50 -30.21 -8.91
N GLU A 64 -17.16 -29.78 -7.83
CA GLU A 64 -16.95 -28.45 -7.22
C GLU A 64 -15.51 -28.30 -6.69
N LEU A 65 -15.00 -29.32 -6.00
CA LEU A 65 -13.65 -29.29 -5.45
C LEU A 65 -12.58 -29.27 -6.56
N LYS A 66 -12.79 -30.00 -7.65
CA LYS A 66 -11.92 -29.94 -8.84
C LYS A 66 -11.89 -28.53 -9.43
N LEU A 67 -13.06 -27.92 -9.60
CA LEU A 67 -13.16 -26.54 -10.08
C LEU A 67 -12.43 -25.56 -9.15
N GLN A 68 -12.55 -25.75 -7.83
CA GLN A 68 -11.86 -24.92 -6.85
C GLN A 68 -10.33 -25.11 -6.90
N VAL A 69 -9.84 -26.33 -7.13
CA VAL A 69 -8.41 -26.62 -7.30
C VAL A 69 -7.88 -26.00 -8.59
N GLU A 70 -8.60 -26.11 -9.70
CA GLU A 70 -8.23 -25.49 -10.98
C GLU A 70 -8.15 -23.96 -10.86
N ASN A 71 -9.13 -23.34 -10.20
CA ASN A 71 -9.11 -21.91 -9.93
C ASN A 71 -7.90 -21.51 -9.07
N GLN A 72 -7.64 -22.22 -7.97
CA GLN A 72 -6.46 -21.96 -7.13
C GLN A 72 -5.13 -22.18 -7.88
N GLN A 73 -5.05 -23.16 -8.76
CA GLN A 73 -3.86 -23.38 -9.60
C GLN A 73 -3.65 -22.23 -10.60
N ALA A 74 -4.71 -21.73 -11.21
CA ALA A 74 -4.63 -20.57 -12.09
C ALA A 74 -4.11 -19.33 -11.34
N VAL A 75 -4.60 -19.11 -10.11
CA VAL A 75 -4.13 -18.03 -9.23
C VAL A 75 -2.65 -18.21 -8.87
N ILE A 76 -2.21 -19.41 -8.50
CA ILE A 76 -0.79 -19.68 -8.21
C ILE A 76 0.08 -19.49 -9.45
N ALA A 77 -0.39 -19.91 -10.62
CA ALA A 77 0.33 -19.75 -11.88
C ALA A 77 0.52 -18.27 -12.23
N SER A 78 -0.52 -17.44 -12.05
CA SER A 78 -0.40 -15.99 -12.27
C SER A 78 0.60 -15.34 -11.30
N TYR A 79 0.60 -15.73 -10.02
CA TYR A 79 1.60 -15.23 -9.07
C TYR A 79 3.03 -15.64 -9.46
N ARG A 80 3.23 -16.88 -9.91
CA ARG A 80 4.55 -17.36 -10.36
C ARG A 80 5.04 -16.65 -11.61
N SER A 81 4.17 -16.32 -12.57
CA SER A 81 4.58 -15.62 -13.79
C SER A 81 4.99 -14.17 -13.54
N SER A 82 4.47 -13.55 -12.47
CA SER A 82 4.78 -12.15 -12.12
C SER A 82 5.93 -12.02 -11.11
N ALA A 83 6.34 -13.12 -10.48
CA ALA A 83 7.42 -13.10 -9.50
C ALA A 83 8.79 -13.19 -10.19
N ILE A 84 9.71 -12.31 -9.80
CA ILE A 84 11.10 -12.36 -10.27
C ILE A 84 11.79 -13.59 -9.64
N PRO A 85 12.40 -14.48 -10.45
CA PRO A 85 13.15 -15.61 -9.92
C PRO A 85 14.29 -15.14 -9.01
N PRO A 86 14.60 -15.83 -7.89
CA PRO A 86 15.65 -15.42 -6.96
C PRO A 86 17.03 -15.20 -7.62
N GLN A 87 17.29 -15.90 -8.72
CA GLN A 87 18.55 -15.86 -9.47
C GLN A 87 18.68 -14.60 -10.32
N GLN A 88 17.59 -13.87 -10.55
CA GLN A 88 17.51 -12.68 -11.41
C GLN A 88 17.28 -11.40 -10.60
N ILE A 89 17.28 -11.48 -9.26
CA ILE A 89 17.03 -10.30 -8.41
C ILE A 89 18.09 -9.24 -8.65
N ASP A 90 19.38 -9.63 -8.64
CA ASP A 90 20.49 -8.68 -8.82
C ASP A 90 20.48 -8.09 -10.23
N SER A 91 20.28 -8.91 -11.26
CA SER A 91 20.21 -8.41 -12.65
C SER A 91 19.03 -7.47 -12.87
N HIS A 92 17.89 -7.74 -12.24
CA HIS A 92 16.72 -6.86 -12.33
C HIS A 92 16.96 -5.55 -11.58
N LEU A 93 17.68 -5.57 -10.46
CA LEU A 93 18.08 -4.34 -9.77
C LEU A 93 18.98 -3.47 -10.65
N ASP A 94 19.94 -4.07 -11.35
CA ASP A 94 20.81 -3.36 -12.31
C ASP A 94 20.02 -2.80 -13.50
N GLU A 95 19.02 -3.53 -13.99
CA GLU A 95 18.10 -3.06 -15.04
C GLU A 95 17.34 -1.80 -14.61
N LEU A 96 16.89 -1.72 -13.35
CA LEU A 96 16.20 -0.54 -12.83
C LEU A 96 17.10 0.67 -12.73
N TYR A 97 18.36 0.49 -12.30
CA TYR A 97 19.33 1.59 -12.32
C TYR A 97 19.64 2.05 -13.75
N THR A 98 19.74 1.10 -14.69
CA THR A 98 19.90 1.42 -16.11
C THR A 98 18.71 2.23 -16.63
N LEU A 99 17.47 1.82 -16.33
CA LEU A 99 16.25 2.57 -16.67
C LEU A 99 16.27 3.97 -16.06
N LEU A 100 16.72 4.10 -14.81
CA LEU A 100 16.82 5.39 -14.12
C LEU A 100 17.84 6.33 -14.79
N GLU A 101 18.89 5.79 -15.40
CA GLU A 101 19.88 6.59 -16.13
C GLU A 101 19.40 7.00 -17.53
N GLU A 102 18.84 6.05 -18.28
CA GLU A 102 18.53 6.22 -19.70
C GLU A 102 17.19 6.90 -19.97
N GLN A 103 16.19 6.69 -19.10
CA GLN A 103 14.84 7.15 -19.37
C GLN A 103 14.72 8.68 -19.28
N SER A 104 13.91 9.26 -20.16
CA SER A 104 13.48 10.64 -20.06
C SER A 104 12.61 10.85 -18.81
N ARG A 105 12.66 12.06 -18.25
CA ARG A 105 11.79 12.43 -17.13
C ARG A 105 10.42 12.86 -17.65
N ASP A 106 9.36 12.30 -17.09
CA ASP A 106 8.01 12.86 -17.18
C ASP A 106 7.82 13.78 -15.98
N GLU A 107 7.82 15.10 -16.22
CA GLU A 107 7.74 16.09 -15.14
C GLU A 107 6.43 16.00 -14.34
N ALA A 108 5.31 15.69 -14.98
CA ALA A 108 4.01 15.66 -14.31
C ALA A 108 3.91 14.43 -13.41
N TRP A 109 4.31 13.26 -13.92
CA TRP A 109 4.31 12.04 -13.14
C TRP A 109 5.36 12.09 -12.02
N ALA A 110 6.59 12.49 -12.34
CA ALA A 110 7.66 12.59 -11.35
C ALA A 110 7.28 13.52 -10.21
N TYR A 111 6.78 14.72 -10.51
CA TYR A 111 6.35 15.67 -9.47
C TYR A 111 5.27 15.07 -8.56
N GLN A 112 4.29 14.35 -9.11
CA GLN A 112 3.23 13.71 -8.32
C GLN A 112 3.79 12.67 -7.35
N VAL A 113 4.69 11.80 -7.83
CA VAL A 113 5.27 10.74 -6.99
C VAL A 113 6.23 11.32 -5.94
N GLU A 114 7.09 12.26 -6.32
CA GLU A 114 8.05 12.91 -5.42
C GLU A 114 7.33 13.72 -4.32
N THR A 115 6.22 14.39 -4.68
CA THR A 115 5.34 15.07 -3.72
C THR A 115 4.66 14.05 -2.81
N ALA A 116 4.08 12.97 -3.36
CA ALA A 116 3.44 11.93 -2.56
C ALA A 116 4.40 11.26 -1.56
N MET A 117 5.67 11.07 -1.95
CA MET A 117 6.72 10.60 -1.05
C MET A 117 6.97 11.61 0.07
N SER A 118 7.16 12.88 -0.27
CA SER A 118 7.40 13.94 0.71
C SER A 118 6.23 14.08 1.70
N ASP A 119 5.01 14.05 1.18
CA ASP A 119 3.76 14.09 1.95
C ASP A 119 3.63 12.88 2.87
N PHE A 120 3.92 11.67 2.37
CA PHE A 120 3.95 10.47 3.20
C PHE A 120 4.92 10.63 4.36
N LEU A 121 6.14 11.10 4.10
CA LEU A 121 7.14 11.30 5.14
C LEU A 121 6.62 12.27 6.21
N ILE A 122 5.97 13.37 5.84
CA ILE A 122 5.48 14.38 6.78
C ILE A 122 4.26 13.92 7.58
N MET A 123 3.34 13.19 6.94
CA MET A 123 2.05 12.83 7.53
C MET A 123 2.07 11.48 8.24
N ALA A 124 3.01 10.61 7.91
CA ALA A 124 3.13 9.32 8.57
C ALA A 124 3.53 9.50 10.04
N ASP A 125 2.85 8.75 10.91
CA ASP A 125 3.21 8.67 12.32
C ASP A 125 4.51 7.85 12.46
N LEU A 126 5.65 8.50 12.22
CA LEU A 126 6.98 7.93 12.31
C LEU A 126 7.63 8.36 13.64
N PRO A 127 8.26 7.43 14.39
CA PRO A 127 8.94 7.77 15.64
C PRO A 127 10.05 8.82 15.49
N VAL A 128 10.69 8.81 14.32
CA VAL A 128 11.75 9.74 13.91
C VAL A 128 11.42 10.14 12.47
N GLN A 129 11.58 11.41 12.13
CA GLN A 129 11.32 11.91 10.77
C GLN A 129 12.58 11.75 9.92
N PRO A 130 12.62 10.87 8.91
CA PRO A 130 13.84 10.71 8.11
C PRO A 130 14.00 11.88 7.12
N GLN A 131 15.24 12.14 6.72
CA GLN A 131 15.56 13.17 5.74
C GLN A 131 15.54 12.58 4.32
N LEU A 132 14.78 13.18 3.41
CA LEU A 132 14.80 12.83 1.99
C LEU A 132 16.03 13.45 1.32
N SER A 133 17.05 12.63 1.08
CA SER A 133 18.33 13.04 0.48
C SER A 133 18.32 12.97 -1.05
N VAL A 134 17.68 11.94 -1.62
CA VAL A 134 17.54 11.77 -3.08
C VAL A 134 16.08 11.51 -3.39
N SER A 135 15.58 12.17 -4.43
CA SER A 135 14.25 11.97 -4.99
C SER A 135 14.35 12.16 -6.49
N THR A 136 14.62 11.07 -7.21
CA THR A 136 14.84 11.08 -8.65
C THR A 136 13.82 10.19 -9.32
N CYS A 137 12.81 10.79 -9.94
CA CYS A 137 11.84 10.08 -10.78
C CYS A 137 12.06 10.36 -12.28
N LYS A 138 11.85 9.32 -13.10
CA LYS A 138 11.85 9.38 -14.56
C LYS A 138 10.43 9.30 -15.09
N SER A 139 10.13 8.44 -16.07
CA SER A 139 8.77 8.24 -16.60
C SER A 139 8.09 7.00 -16.03
N SER A 140 8.86 5.97 -15.63
CA SER A 140 8.34 4.73 -15.05
C SER A 140 9.11 4.23 -13.82
N VAL A 141 10.29 4.82 -13.54
CA VAL A 141 11.16 4.42 -12.42
C VAL A 141 11.47 5.61 -11.52
N CYS A 142 11.52 5.35 -10.22
CA CYS A 142 11.89 6.32 -9.19
C CYS A 142 12.92 5.74 -8.23
N GLN A 143 13.87 6.58 -7.82
CA GLN A 143 14.79 6.32 -6.71
C GLN A 143 14.57 7.33 -5.59
N PHE A 144 14.43 6.82 -4.37
CA PHE A 144 14.41 7.61 -3.15
C PHE A 144 15.54 7.18 -2.24
N LYS A 145 16.23 8.14 -1.63
CA LYS A 145 17.21 7.89 -0.57
C LYS A 145 16.82 8.67 0.66
N LEU A 146 16.62 7.95 1.76
CA LEU A 146 16.28 8.47 3.06
C LEU A 146 17.47 8.30 3.99
N LEU A 147 17.71 9.29 4.83
CA LEU A 147 18.78 9.30 5.82
C LEU A 147 18.20 9.49 7.21
N GLN A 148 18.84 8.88 8.19
CA GLN A 148 18.67 9.20 9.60
C GLN A 148 19.01 10.69 9.82
N PRO A 149 18.20 11.44 10.60
CA PRO A 149 18.53 12.81 10.98
C PRO A 149 19.83 12.90 11.79
N GLU A 150 20.60 13.96 11.59
CA GLU A 150 21.87 14.18 12.29
C GLU A 150 21.73 14.31 13.82
N ASP A 151 20.54 14.66 14.33
CA ASP A 151 20.24 14.84 15.75
C ASP A 151 19.77 13.57 16.46
N VAL A 152 19.74 12.43 15.75
CA VAL A 152 19.30 11.14 16.29
C VAL A 152 20.48 10.18 16.27
N ASP A 153 20.89 9.70 17.44
CA ASP A 153 22.01 8.75 17.55
C ASP A 153 21.65 7.36 17.00
N ASP A 154 20.48 6.82 17.39
CA ASP A 154 20.03 5.48 17.00
C ASP A 154 18.57 5.45 16.58
N LEU A 155 18.28 4.72 15.50
CA LEU A 155 16.92 4.43 15.07
C LEU A 155 16.35 3.21 15.82
N PRO A 156 15.02 3.18 16.05
CA PRO A 156 14.36 1.99 16.60
C PRO A 156 14.63 0.73 15.76
N SER A 157 14.63 -0.45 16.40
CA SER A 157 14.77 -1.71 15.69
C SER A 157 13.71 -1.85 14.60
N HIS A 158 14.13 -2.31 13.41
CA HIS A 158 13.26 -2.47 12.23
C HIS A 158 12.60 -1.17 11.73
N TYR A 159 13.10 0.00 12.12
CA TYR A 159 12.55 1.30 11.72
C TYR A 159 12.33 1.42 10.19
N TRP A 160 13.37 1.18 9.40
CA TRP A 160 13.28 1.27 7.94
C TRP A 160 12.26 0.30 7.33
N ARG A 161 12.17 -0.91 7.88
CA ARG A 161 11.19 -1.91 7.46
C ARG A 161 9.77 -1.46 7.78
N ASN A 162 9.51 -1.04 9.01
CA ASN A 162 8.18 -0.61 9.44
C ASN A 162 7.69 0.61 8.64
N MET A 163 8.59 1.56 8.36
CA MET A 163 8.27 2.72 7.51
C MET A 163 7.99 2.29 6.07
N THR A 164 8.79 1.38 5.51
CA THR A 164 8.56 0.84 4.16
C THR A 164 7.21 0.13 4.07
N ASP A 165 6.84 -0.67 5.08
CA ASP A 165 5.54 -1.34 5.14
C ASP A 165 4.38 -0.31 5.11
N LYS A 166 4.46 0.73 5.96
CA LYS A 166 3.47 1.84 5.96
C LYS A 166 3.39 2.60 4.63
N MET A 167 4.51 2.74 3.93
CA MET A 167 4.60 3.39 2.63
C MET A 167 3.93 2.54 1.54
N MET A 168 4.18 1.23 1.53
CA MET A 168 3.60 0.31 0.55
C MET A 168 2.08 0.17 0.70
N GLU A 169 1.54 0.43 1.89
CA GLU A 169 0.10 0.48 2.13
C GLU A 169 -0.59 1.69 1.46
N GLN A 170 0.16 2.74 1.12
CA GLN A 170 -0.39 3.95 0.52
C GLN A 170 -0.99 3.67 -0.86
N SER A 171 -2.13 4.31 -1.18
CA SER A 171 -2.83 4.09 -2.45
C SER A 171 -1.99 4.48 -3.66
N TRP A 172 -1.17 5.53 -3.54
CA TRP A 172 -0.29 5.99 -4.62
C TRP A 172 0.88 5.04 -4.87
N TRP A 173 1.30 4.22 -3.89
CA TRP A 173 2.39 3.26 -4.06
C TRP A 173 1.99 2.05 -4.92
N LYS A 174 0.70 1.73 -4.97
CA LYS A 174 0.16 0.55 -5.69
C LYS A 174 0.38 0.58 -7.20
N GLN A 175 0.79 1.71 -7.77
CA GLN A 175 1.15 1.81 -9.19
C GLN A 175 2.47 1.10 -9.51
N PHE A 176 3.36 0.94 -8.52
CA PHE A 176 4.64 0.26 -8.72
C PHE A 176 4.43 -1.25 -8.69
N LYS A 177 4.86 -1.92 -9.76
CA LYS A 177 4.84 -3.38 -9.85
C LYS A 177 6.06 -3.99 -9.19
N PHE A 178 7.17 -3.25 -9.21
CA PHE A 178 8.40 -3.66 -8.56
C PHE A 178 8.87 -2.60 -7.58
N THR A 179 9.35 -3.05 -6.43
CA THR A 179 10.04 -2.21 -5.45
C THR A 179 11.18 -3.01 -4.86
N SER A 180 12.38 -2.44 -4.88
CA SER A 180 13.53 -2.94 -4.15
C SER A 180 13.95 -1.93 -3.10
N THR A 181 14.25 -2.44 -1.91
CA THR A 181 14.66 -1.63 -0.75
C THR A 181 15.96 -2.16 -0.20
N THR A 182 16.94 -1.28 -0.06
CA THR A 182 18.23 -1.57 0.56
C THR A 182 18.41 -0.65 1.74
N SER A 183 18.45 -1.21 2.95
CA SER A 183 18.62 -0.46 4.20
C SER A 183 19.99 -0.72 4.84
N SER A 184 20.61 0.32 5.35
CA SER A 184 21.70 0.29 6.34
C SER A 184 21.17 0.74 7.71
N ASP A 185 22.07 0.92 8.68
CA ASP A 185 21.70 1.46 9.99
C ASP A 185 21.17 2.91 9.85
N ASP A 186 21.82 3.72 9.02
CA ASP A 186 21.61 5.16 8.87
C ASP A 186 20.83 5.57 7.60
N SER A 187 20.55 4.64 6.69
CA SER A 187 19.95 4.99 5.41
C SER A 187 19.01 3.92 4.86
N LEU A 188 18.07 4.37 4.02
CA LEU A 188 17.24 3.51 3.20
C LEU A 188 17.27 4.03 1.76
N THR A 189 17.63 3.15 0.83
CA THR A 189 17.48 3.39 -0.61
C THR A 189 16.33 2.55 -1.14
N ILE A 190 15.43 3.19 -1.87
CA ILE A 190 14.26 2.58 -2.49
C ILE A 190 14.35 2.83 -3.98
N ILE A 191 14.20 1.79 -4.79
CA ILE A 191 14.01 1.90 -6.23
C ILE A 191 12.72 1.18 -6.62
N ALA A 192 11.84 1.87 -7.33
CA ALA A 192 10.53 1.36 -7.68
C ALA A 192 10.22 1.61 -9.15
N SER A 193 9.55 0.65 -9.79
CA SER A 193 9.18 0.72 -11.21
C SER A 193 7.72 0.34 -11.42
N THR A 194 7.06 1.04 -12.34
CA THR A 194 5.70 0.75 -12.81
C THR A 194 5.67 -0.28 -13.93
N GLU A 195 6.83 -0.67 -14.46
CA GLU A 195 6.97 -1.66 -15.53
C GLU A 195 6.86 -3.10 -15.03
#